data_AF-A0A7J8YBY6-F1
#
_entry.id   AF-A0A7J8YBY6-F1
#
_cell.length_a   1.000
_cell.length_b   1.000
_cell.length_c   1.000
_cell.angle_alpha   90.00
_cell.angle_beta   90.00
_cell.angle_gamma   90.00
#
_symmetry.space_group_name_H-M   'P 1'
#
loop_
_entity.id
_entity.type
_entity.pdbx_description
1 polymer ?
#
loop_
_entity_poly.entity_id
_entity_poly.type
_entity_poly.pdbx_seq_one_letter_code
_entity_poly.pdbx_strand_id
1 'polypeptide(L)' 'MGFQDVCIKRDALTIILKLRAANEDRSYISSLIKEIKERGCRFRRLSFKHIPREANKAAHAMAKDG' A
#
# COMPACT_ATOMS: atom_id res chain seq x y z
N MET A 1 11.08 -10.54 16.86
CA MET A 1 10.01 -9.53 17.05
C MET A 1 10.15 -8.50 15.93
N GLY A 2 9.23 -8.51 14.97
CA GLY A 2 9.29 -7.64 13.78
C GLY A 2 8.61 -6.29 14.00
N PHE A 3 8.50 -5.51 12.93
CA PHE A 3 7.73 -4.26 12.94
C PHE A 3 6.28 -4.53 13.35
N GLN A 4 5.78 -3.78 14.33
CA GLN A 4 4.39 -3.89 14.81
C GLN A 4 3.51 -2.74 14.28
N ASP A 5 4.13 -1.58 14.07
CA ASP A 5 3.51 -0.37 13.54
C ASP A 5 4.16 -0.05 12.18
N VAL A 6 3.38 -0.15 11.11
CA VAL A 6 3.84 0.09 9.74
C VAL A 6 2.99 1.16 9.09
N CYS A 7 3.66 2.18 8.53
CA CYS A 7 3.02 3.22 7.75
C CYS A 7 3.52 3.17 6.31
N ILE A 8 2.66 2.74 5.39
CA ILE A 8 2.96 2.63 3.97
C ILE A 8 2.58 3.95 3.30
N LYS A 9 3.60 4.65 2.78
CA LYS A 9 3.44 5.89 2.02
C LYS A 9 3.62 5.61 0.54
N ARG A 10 2.76 6.19 -0.31
CA ARG A 10 2.93 6.12 -1.77
C ARG A 10 2.15 7.20 -2.52
N ASP A 11 2.45 7.32 -3.80
CA ASP A 11 1.92 8.35 -4.69
C ASP A 11 0.73 7.94 -5.56
N ALA A 12 0.50 6.65 -5.82
CA ALA A 12 -0.75 6.27 -6.45
C ALA A 12 -1.91 6.52 -5.46
N LEU A 13 -2.89 7.35 -5.80
CA LEU A 13 -4.07 7.55 -4.93
C LEU A 13 -5.04 6.37 -5.02
N THR A 14 -5.23 5.83 -6.22
CA THR A 14 -6.23 4.79 -6.54
C THR A 14 -6.09 3.55 -5.69
N ILE A 15 -4.92 2.92 -5.63
CA ILE A 15 -4.74 1.73 -4.79
C ILE A 15 -4.79 2.06 -3.27
N ILE A 16 -4.65 3.33 -2.81
CA ILE A 16 -4.78 3.66 -1.37
C ILE A 16 -6.26 3.66 -1.03
N LEU A 17 -7.07 4.27 -1.89
CA LEU A 17 -8.52 4.24 -1.79
C LEU A 17 -9.02 2.79 -1.77
N LYS A 18 -8.48 1.93 -2.65
CA LYS A 18 -8.83 0.51 -2.70
C LYS A 18 -8.39 -0.28 -1.47
N LEU A 19 -7.21 0.02 -0.91
CA LEU A 19 -6.74 -0.61 0.32
C LEU A 19 -7.57 -0.19 1.55
N ARG A 20 -8.02 1.07 1.58
CA ARG A 20 -8.91 1.59 2.63
C ARG A 20 -10.36 1.15 2.46
N ALA A 21 -10.81 0.90 1.23
CA ALA A 21 -12.15 0.43 0.96
C ALA A 21 -12.38 -0.92 1.63
N ALA A 22 -13.47 -1.04 2.39
CA ALA A 22 -13.90 -2.31 2.99
C ALA A 22 -14.45 -3.28 1.93
N ASN A 23 -14.92 -2.73 0.80
CA ASN A 23 -15.49 -3.52 -0.28
C ASN A 23 -14.44 -4.33 -1.05
N GLU A 24 -14.89 -5.46 -1.59
CA GLU A 24 -14.09 -6.31 -2.45
C GLU A 24 -13.74 -5.55 -3.73
N ASP A 25 -12.45 -5.37 -4.00
CA ASP A 25 -11.99 -4.72 -5.22
C ASP A 25 -12.33 -5.65 -6.40
N ARG A 26 -13.05 -5.14 -7.40
CA ARG A 26 -13.40 -5.92 -8.62
C ARG A 26 -12.42 -5.69 -9.76
N SER A 27 -11.26 -5.10 -9.50
CA SER A 27 -10.28 -4.83 -10.54
C SER A 27 -9.31 -5.98 -10.68
N TYR A 28 -8.53 -5.97 -11.75
CA TYR A 28 -7.48 -6.97 -12.01
C TYR A 28 -6.48 -7.16 -10.87
N ILE A 29 -6.29 -6.13 -10.03
CA ILE A 29 -5.37 -6.13 -8.89
C ILE A 29 -6.02 -6.58 -7.57
N SER A 30 -7.25 -7.08 -7.60
CA SER A 30 -8.00 -7.49 -6.41
C SER A 30 -7.27 -8.55 -5.58
N SER A 31 -6.67 -9.53 -6.25
CA SER A 31 -5.86 -10.59 -5.63
C SER A 31 -4.67 -10.00 -4.86
N LEU A 32 -3.99 -9.01 -5.43
CA LEU A 32 -2.87 -8.32 -4.77
C LEU A 32 -3.35 -7.52 -3.55
N ILE A 33 -4.50 -6.84 -3.67
CA ILE A 33 -5.09 -6.08 -2.55
C ILE A 33 -5.46 -7.02 -1.40
N LYS A 34 -6.06 -8.17 -1.72
CA LYS A 34 -6.42 -9.19 -0.73
C LYS A 34 -5.18 -9.72 -0.02
N GLU A 35 -4.13 -10.07 -0.77
CA GLU A 35 -2.88 -10.55 -0.19
C GLU A 35 -2.23 -9.49 0.72
N ILE A 36 -2.23 -8.22 0.31
CA ILE A 36 -1.73 -7.11 1.14
C ILE A 36 -2.53 -6.98 2.44
N LYS A 37 -3.86 -7.10 2.39
CA LYS A 37 -4.72 -7.08 3.59
C LYS A 37 -4.43 -8.27 4.50
N GLU A 38 -4.30 -9.47 3.96
CA GLU A 38 -3.98 -10.69 4.72
C GLU A 38 -2.60 -10.62 5.38
N ARG A 39 -1.57 -10.16 4.65
CA ARG A 39 -0.24 -9.88 5.23
C ARG A 39 -0.31 -8.75 6.26
N GLY A 40 -1.21 -7.79 6.04
CA GLY A 40 -1.46 -6.65 6.91
C GLY A 40 -1.92 -7.04 8.31
N CYS A 41 -2.69 -8.12 8.46
CA CYS A 41 -3.15 -8.65 9.74
C CYS A 41 -2.01 -9.09 10.68
N ARG A 42 -0.78 -9.24 10.18
CA ARG A 42 0.40 -9.56 10.99
C ARG A 42 0.95 -8.35 11.74
N PHE A 43 0.54 -7.14 11.37
CA PHE A 43 0.93 -5.90 12.02
C PHE A 43 -0.15 -5.49 13.03
N ARG A 44 0.26 -5.01 14.20
CA ARG A 44 -0.65 -4.44 15.20
C ARG A 44 -1.33 -3.19 14.65
N ARG A 45 -0.59 -2.40 13.88
CA ARG A 45 -1.08 -1.18 13.24
C ARG A 45 -0.51 -1.06 11.84
N LEU A 46 -1.39 -0.97 10.86
CA LEU A 46 -1.05 -0.71 9.47
C LEU A 46 -1.80 0.53 8.99
N SER A 47 -1.06 1.54 8.52
CA SER A 47 -1.63 2.78 7.98
C SER A 47 -1.17 3.00 6.55
N PHE A 48 -2.09 3.45 5.69
CA PHE A 48 -1.78 3.82 4.30
C PHE A 48 -1.92 5.32 4.14
N LYS A 49 -0.87 6.01 3.68
CA LYS A 49 -0.87 7.46 3.48
C LYS A 49 -0.49 7.82 2.05
N HIS A 50 -1.27 8.71 1.45
CA HIS A 50 -0.94 9.27 0.15
C HIS A 50 0.12 10.36 0.32
N ILE A 51 1.16 10.32 -0.51
CA ILE A 51 2.20 11.34 -0.61
C ILE A 51 2.41 11.70 -2.07
N PRO A 52 2.73 12.96 -2.42
CA PRO A 52 3.04 13.30 -3.81
C PRO A 52 4.27 12.52 -4.31
N ARG A 53 4.35 12.30 -5.63
CA ARG A 53 5.49 11.61 -6.28
C ARG A 53 6.84 12.25 -5.95
N GLU A 54 6.86 13.57 -5.78
CA GLU A 54 8.03 14.32 -5.31
C GLU A 54 8.55 13.88 -3.94
N ALA A 55 7.65 13.42 -3.07
CA ALA A 55 8.00 12.87 -1.76
C ALA A 55 8.28 11.35 -1.81
N ASN A 56 7.97 10.69 -2.93
CA ASN A 56 8.17 9.27 -3.18
C ASN A 56 9.30 8.99 -4.20
N LYS A 57 10.27 9.91 -4.33
CA LYS A 57 11.35 9.82 -5.34
C LYS A 57 12.14 8.53 -5.27
N ALA A 58 12.44 8.03 -4.07
CA ALA A 58 13.21 6.81 -3.90
C ALA A 58 12.48 5.57 -4.45
N ALA A 59 11.21 5.37 -4.06
CA ALA A 59 10.43 4.25 -4.59
C ALA A 59 10.13 4.41 -6.08
N HIS A 60 9.93 5.66 -6.53
CA HIS A 60 9.72 5.94 -7.94
C HIS A 60 10.98 5.65 -8.79
N ALA A 61 12.17 6.01 -8.31
CA ALA A 61 13.44 5.70 -8.96
C ALA A 61 13.64 4.17 -9.01
N MET A 62 13.47 3.47 -7.88
CA MET A 62 13.55 2.01 -7.85
C MET A 62 12.59 1.32 -8.82
N ALA A 63 11.37 1.85 -8.98
CA ALA A 63 10.40 1.30 -9.94
C ALA A 63 10.72 1.65 -11.41
N LYS A 64 11.55 2.68 -11.65
CA LYS A 64 12.00 3.09 -12.99
C LYS A 64 13.24 2.31 -13.43
N ASP A 65 14.13 2.00 -12.48
CA ASP A 65 15.34 1.19 -12.71
C ASP A 65 15.06 -0.33 -12.71
N GLY A 66 13.88 -0.74 -12.26
CA GLY A 66 13.43 -2.14 -12.18
C GLY A 66 12.86 -2.70 -13.47
#